data_AF-A0A2S9FR45-F1
#
_entry.id   AF-A0A2S9FR45-F1
#
_cell.length_a   1.000
_cell.length_b   1.000
_cell.length_c   1.000
_cell.angle_alpha   90.00
_cell.angle_beta   90.00
_cell.angle_gamma   90.00
#
_symmetry.space_group_name_H-M   'P 1'
#
loop_
_entity.id
_entity.type
_entity.pdbx_description
1 polymer ?
#
loop_
_entity_poly.entity_id
_entity_poly.type
_entity_poly.pdbx_seq_one_letter_code
_entity_poly.pdbx_strand_id
1 'polypeptide(L)'
;GVPLDAGATYRPGTRFGPQGIRRSTNLFGTYNYESGVDLREQLNMVDIGDVFTIPGNLEKSFDQISQAMSFVAEKGVMPIVLGGDHSIGFPTIRGLAP
;
A
#
# COMPACT_ATOMS: atom_id res chain seq x y z
N GLY A 1 1.75 -0.87 3.30
CA GLY A 1 0.39 -0.33 3.14
C GLY A 1 0.36 1.16 3.40
N VAL A 2 -0.76 1.81 3.12
CA VAL A 2 -1.00 3.25 3.33
C VAL A 2 -2.30 3.42 4.12
N PRO A 3 -2.24 3.46 5.46
CA PRO A 3 -3.41 3.54 6.33
C PRO A 3 -3.92 4.99 6.44
N LEU A 4 -4.59 5.48 5.40
CA LEU A 4 -5.17 6.85 5.36
C LEU A 4 -6.62 6.81 4.89
N ASP A 5 -7.52 7.46 5.63
CA ASP A 5 -8.94 7.62 5.27
C ASP A 5 -9.44 9.06 5.46
N ALA A 6 -8.52 10.03 5.46
CA ALA A 6 -8.83 11.45 5.70
C ALA A 6 -9.55 12.15 4.54
N GLY A 7 -9.56 11.55 3.35
CA GLY A 7 -10.34 11.99 2.20
C GLY A 7 -11.75 11.38 2.15
N ALA A 8 -12.08 10.43 3.04
CA ALA A 8 -13.40 9.84 3.11
C ALA A 8 -14.44 10.86 3.63
N THR A 9 -15.50 11.07 2.86
CA THR A 9 -16.54 12.07 3.17
C THR A 9 -17.71 11.54 4.00
N TYR A 10 -17.98 10.23 3.94
CA TYR A 10 -19.16 9.63 4.57
C TYR A 10 -18.83 8.58 5.64
N ARG A 11 -18.12 7.50 5.28
CA ARG A 11 -17.80 6.39 6.19
C ARG A 11 -16.30 6.22 6.34
N PRO A 12 -15.70 6.61 7.49
CA PRO A 12 -14.29 6.33 7.77
C PRO A 12 -14.08 4.87 8.16
N GLY A 13 -12.81 4.46 8.26
CA GLY A 13 -12.41 3.13 8.74
C GLY A 13 -11.47 2.39 7.78
N THR A 14 -11.32 2.85 6.53
CA THR A 14 -10.43 2.20 5.57
C THR A 14 -8.95 2.28 5.97
N ARG A 15 -8.58 3.17 6.90
CA ARG A 15 -7.23 3.20 7.52
C ARG A 15 -6.81 1.87 8.16
N PHE A 16 -7.78 1.04 8.58
CA PHE A 16 -7.51 -0.30 9.15
C PHE A 16 -7.39 -1.40 8.08
N GLY A 17 -7.66 -1.08 6.81
CA GLY A 17 -7.60 -2.00 5.68
C GLY A 17 -6.28 -2.75 5.55
N PRO A 18 -5.11 -2.08 5.55
CA PRO A 18 -3.82 -2.76 5.40
C PRO A 18 -3.57 -3.83 6.47
N GLN A 19 -3.90 -3.53 7.73
CA GLN A 19 -3.76 -4.49 8.82
C GLN A 19 -4.78 -5.63 8.71
N GLY A 20 -6.03 -5.33 8.31
CA GLY A 20 -7.06 -6.33 8.07
C GLY A 20 -6.68 -7.33 6.99
N ILE A 21 -6.09 -6.84 5.89
CA ILE A 21 -5.56 -7.69 4.81
C ILE A 21 -4.46 -8.60 5.36
N ARG A 22 -3.43 -8.06 6.03
CA ARG A 22 -2.34 -8.87 6.60
C ARG A 22 -2.83 -9.96 7.54
N ARG A 23 -3.80 -9.65 8.40
CA ARG A 23 -4.38 -10.64 9.33
C ARG A 23 -5.11 -11.76 8.58
N SER A 24 -5.80 -11.42 7.50
CA SER A 24 -6.59 -12.36 6.70
C SER A 24 -5.71 -13.23 5.79
N THR A 25 -4.62 -12.67 5.24
CA THR A 25 -3.73 -13.37 4.31
C THR A 25 -2.89 -14.45 5.00
N ASN A 26 -2.78 -14.45 6.32
CA ASN A 26 -2.03 -15.46 7.08
C ASN A 26 -2.58 -16.89 6.93
N LEU A 27 -3.80 -17.04 6.39
CA LEU A 27 -4.43 -18.33 6.11
C LEU A 27 -4.22 -18.82 4.67
N PHE A 28 -3.64 -17.99 3.80
CA PHE A 28 -3.50 -18.27 2.37
C PHE A 28 -2.05 -18.63 2.00
N GLY A 29 -1.90 -19.60 1.10
CA GLY A 29 -0.63 -19.91 0.45
C GLY A 29 -0.36 -18.99 -0.75
N THR A 30 0.76 -19.21 -1.42
CA THR A 30 1.20 -18.40 -2.57
C THR A 30 0.87 -19.01 -3.92
N TYR A 31 0.39 -20.26 -3.93
CA TYR A 31 -0.05 -20.97 -5.13
C TYR A 31 -1.51 -20.64 -5.49
N ASN A 32 -1.72 -20.22 -6.74
CA ASN A 32 -3.02 -20.05 -7.36
C ASN A 32 -3.32 -21.24 -8.28
N TYR A 33 -4.35 -22.02 -7.95
CA TYR A 33 -4.68 -23.24 -8.69
C TYR A 33 -5.27 -22.98 -10.08
N GLU A 34 -6.01 -21.88 -10.26
CA GLU A 34 -6.69 -21.55 -11.53
C GLU A 34 -5.68 -21.18 -12.60
N SER A 35 -4.64 -20.45 -12.20
CA SER A 35 -3.57 -20.00 -13.09
C SER A 35 -2.38 -20.98 -13.13
N GLY A 36 -2.31 -21.93 -12.19
CA GLY A 36 -1.17 -22.84 -12.05
C GLY A 36 0.14 -22.14 -11.68
N VAL A 37 0.06 -21.02 -10.94
CA VAL A 37 1.20 -20.14 -10.64
C VAL A 37 1.46 -20.09 -9.15
N ASP A 38 2.71 -20.31 -8.72
CA ASP A 38 3.18 -19.95 -7.38
C ASP A 38 3.95 -18.62 -7.41
N LEU A 39 3.46 -17.65 -6.64
CA LEU A 39 4.09 -16.33 -6.53
C LEU A 39 5.51 -16.41 -5.96
N ARG A 40 5.82 -17.39 -5.09
CA ARG A 40 7.17 -17.52 -4.48
C ARG A 40 8.20 -18.08 -5.44
N GLU A 41 7.79 -18.85 -6.44
CA GLU A 41 8.69 -19.37 -7.47
C GLU A 41 8.99 -18.33 -8.54
N GLN A 42 8.05 -17.42 -8.79
CA GLN A 42 8.16 -16.44 -9.87
C GLN A 42 8.69 -15.07 -9.44
N LEU A 43 8.49 -14.67 -8.17
CA LEU A 43 8.76 -13.31 -7.71
C LEU A 43 9.56 -13.28 -6.40
N ASN A 44 10.52 -12.36 -6.32
CA ASN A 44 11.15 -11.97 -5.06
C ASN A 44 10.29 -10.86 -4.42
N MET A 45 9.55 -11.20 -3.37
CA MET A 45 8.61 -10.30 -2.72
C MET A 45 9.04 -9.97 -1.29
N VAL A 46 8.70 -8.78 -0.82
CA VAL A 46 8.95 -8.32 0.55
C VAL A 46 7.79 -7.45 1.04
N ASP A 47 7.34 -7.67 2.28
CA ASP A 47 6.45 -6.72 2.98
C ASP A 47 7.32 -5.70 3.71
N ILE A 48 7.27 -4.44 3.25
CA ILE A 48 8.04 -3.33 3.80
C ILE A 48 7.29 -2.57 4.92
N GLY A 49 6.15 -3.09 5.37
CA GLY A 49 5.35 -2.46 6.41
C GLY A 49 4.44 -1.35 5.87
N ASP A 50 4.18 -0.34 6.70
CA ASP A 50 3.24 0.74 6.40
C ASP A 50 3.94 2.10 6.35
N VAL A 51 3.46 2.95 5.44
CA VAL A 51 3.86 4.36 5.39
C VAL A 51 3.30 5.07 6.60
N PHE A 52 4.13 5.86 7.26
CA PHE A 52 3.69 6.73 8.35
C PHE A 52 2.80 7.85 7.80
N THR A 53 1.52 7.84 8.17
CA THR A 53 0.54 8.86 7.81
C THR A 53 0.27 9.76 9.02
N ILE A 54 -0.10 11.02 8.78
CA ILE A 54 -0.31 12.02 9.84
C ILE A 54 -1.81 12.33 9.93
N PRO A 55 -2.52 11.79 10.94
CA PRO A 55 -3.94 12.10 11.15
C PRO A 55 -4.15 13.61 11.29
N GLY A 56 -5.12 14.14 10.55
CA GLY A 56 -5.45 15.57 10.57
C GLY A 56 -4.54 16.46 9.72
N ASN A 57 -3.51 15.91 9.06
CA ASN A 57 -2.71 16.65 8.07
C ASN A 57 -2.57 15.86 6.77
N LEU A 58 -3.46 16.15 5.82
CA LEU A 58 -3.52 15.46 4.53
C LEU A 58 -2.30 15.76 3.67
N GLU A 59 -1.88 17.03 3.58
CA GLU A 59 -0.74 17.46 2.78
C GLU A 59 0.55 16.77 3.20
N LYS A 60 0.86 16.77 4.49
CA LYS A 60 2.05 16.07 5.00
C LYS A 60 1.95 14.56 4.82
N SER A 61 0.76 13.97 4.96
CA SER A 61 0.56 12.55 4.68
C SER A 61 0.86 12.22 3.22
N PHE A 62 0.43 13.09 2.30
CA PHE A 62 0.71 12.94 0.87
C PHE A 62 2.21 13.04 0.60
N ASP A 63 2.93 13.94 1.26
CA ASP A 63 4.40 14.04 1.12
C ASP A 63 5.11 12.79 1.61
N GLN A 64 4.70 12.24 2.77
CA GLN A 64 5.25 10.97 3.28
C GLN A 64 4.99 9.80 2.31
N ILE A 65 3.78 9.72 1.74
CA ILE A 65 3.44 8.67 0.76
C ILE A 65 4.30 8.81 -0.51
N SER A 66 4.45 10.02 -1.05
CA SER A 66 5.27 10.24 -2.24
C SER A 66 6.74 9.92 -2.00
N GLN A 67 7.30 10.34 -0.86
CA GLN A 67 8.68 10.01 -0.48
C GLN A 67 8.90 8.50 -0.34
N ALA A 68 7.95 7.80 0.29
CA ALA A 68 8.02 6.34 0.42
C ALA A 68 7.97 5.64 -0.94
N MET A 69 7.10 6.07 -1.86
CA MET A 69 7.02 5.49 -3.20
C MET A 69 8.27 5.76 -4.03
N SER A 70 8.80 6.99 -3.97
CA SER A 70 10.05 7.36 -4.65
C SER A 70 11.21 6.50 -4.16
N PHE A 71 11.34 6.30 -2.84
CA PHE A 71 12.35 5.41 -2.27
C PHE A 71 12.22 3.97 -2.79
N VAL A 72 11.00 3.42 -2.86
CA VAL A 72 10.78 2.06 -3.37
C VAL A 72 11.13 1.95 -4.87
N ALA A 73 10.73 2.94 -5.67
CA ALA A 73 11.03 3.01 -7.09
C ALA A 73 12.54 3.14 -7.36
N GLU A 74 13.26 3.97 -6.59
CA GLU A 74 14.72 4.14 -6.69
C GLU A 74 15.49 2.84 -6.40
N LYS A 75 14.91 1.92 -5.61
CA LYS A 75 15.48 0.58 -5.37
C LYS A 75 15.15 -0.43 -6.47
N GLY A 76 14.46 -0.01 -7.54
CA GLY A 76 14.06 -0.88 -8.65
C GLY A 76 12.98 -1.91 -8.26
N VAL A 77 12.23 -1.63 -7.19
CA VAL A 77 11.16 -2.52 -6.71
C VAL A 77 9.81 -2.00 -7.20
N MET A 78 8.97 -2.88 -7.75
CA MET A 78 7.60 -2.55 -8.12
C MET A 78 6.71 -2.50 -6.86
N PRO A 79 6.12 -1.35 -6.50
CA PRO A 79 5.29 -1.26 -5.30
C PRO A 79 3.90 -1.89 -5.53
N ILE A 80 3.45 -2.69 -4.57
CA ILE A 80 2.05 -3.09 -4.40
C ILE A 80 1.48 -2.35 -3.20
N VAL A 81 0.56 -1.41 -3.44
CA VAL A 81 0.06 -0.51 -2.40
C VAL A 81 -1.29 -0.99 -1.88
N LEU A 82 -1.31 -1.42 -0.62
CA LEU A 82 -2.54 -1.73 0.11
C LEU A 82 -3.01 -0.47 0.83
N GLY A 83 -4.15 0.06 0.41
CA GLY A 83 -4.58 1.41 0.77
C GLY A 83 -5.53 1.53 1.95
N GLY A 84 -5.94 2.78 2.18
CA GLY A 84 -7.18 3.16 2.85
C GLY A 84 -8.17 3.72 1.83
N ASP A 85 -8.51 5.00 1.91
CA ASP A 85 -9.37 5.65 0.90
C ASP A 85 -8.63 5.92 -0.43
N HIS A 86 -9.37 6.33 -1.46
CA HIS A 86 -8.82 6.54 -2.81
C HIS A 86 -7.92 7.80 -2.92
N SER A 87 -7.92 8.70 -1.94
CA SER A 87 -7.10 9.91 -1.98
C SER A 87 -5.60 9.61 -2.04
N ILE A 88 -5.18 8.43 -1.56
CA ILE A 88 -3.79 7.96 -1.62
C ILE A 88 -3.27 7.74 -3.05
N GLY A 89 -4.15 7.63 -4.05
CA GLY A 89 -3.76 7.39 -5.43
C GLY A 89 -2.87 8.52 -5.97
N PHE A 90 -3.24 9.77 -5.69
CA PHE A 90 -2.48 10.95 -6.11
C PHE A 90 -1.03 10.94 -5.59
N PRO A 91 -0.76 10.90 -4.27
CA PRO A 91 0.62 10.91 -3.79
C PRO A 91 1.40 9.64 -4.14
N THR A 92 0.71 8.52 -4.41
CA THR A 92 1.37 7.28 -4.85
C THR A 92 1.99 7.47 -6.24
N ILE A 93 1.20 7.95 -7.20
CA ILE A 93 1.69 8.22 -8.56
C ILE A 93 2.71 9.35 -8.58
N ARG A 94 2.48 10.42 -7.81
CA ARG A 94 3.43 11.53 -7.65
C ARG A 94 4.82 11.07 -7.19
N GLY A 95 4.89 10.04 -6.34
CA GLY A 95 6.18 9.49 -5.90
C GLY A 95 6.83 8.53 -6.91
N LEU A 96 6.03 7.85 -7.74
CA LEU A 96 6.52 6.91 -8.75
C LEU A 96 7.01 7.60 -10.03
N ALA A 97 6.39 8.71 -10.40
CA ALA A 97 6.70 9.51 -11.57
C ALA A 97 6.81 10.99 -11.14
N PRO A 98 7.94 11.38 -10.51
CA PRO A 98 8.15 12.72 -9.98
C PRO A 98 8.17 13.81 -11.06
#